data_AF-A0A8J3S8B6-F1
#
_entry.id   AF-A0A8J3S8B6-F1
#
_cell.length_a   1.000
_cell.length_b   1.000
_cell.length_c   1.000
_cell.angle_alpha   90.00
_cell.angle_beta   90.00
_cell.angle_gamma   90.00
#
_symmetry.space_group_name_H-M   'P 1'
#
loop_
_entity.id
_entity.type
_entity.pdbx_description
1 polymer ?
#
loop_
_entity_poly.entity_id
_entity_poly.type
_entity_poly.pdbx_seq_one_letter_code
_entity_poly.pdbx_strand_id
1 'polypeptide(L)'
;MSLFLVKLPTALAARVEVEPDLLTQIWGEEDVVDSEVAALDEAHKLFEDYLDIAQVVAEGPDRYPWMRKALHGTGEELDVDFGYGPAFMAPPQDVRQVAAGLTGEGWWRPGDEVTTIAQAISAFYTTAAAEDRAIIGIIA
;
A
#
# COMPACT_ATOMS: atom_id res chain seq x y z
N MET A 1 -10.24 10.66 4.27
CA MET A 1 -9.72 10.12 2.99
C MET A 1 -8.84 8.99 3.44
N SER A 2 -9.25 7.78 3.08
CA SER A 2 -8.73 6.53 3.57
C SER A 2 -7.74 5.95 2.58
N LEU A 3 -6.69 5.34 3.12
CA LEU A 3 -5.71 4.60 2.37
C LEU A 3 -5.87 3.12 2.69
N PHE A 4 -6.07 2.34 1.65
CA PHE A 4 -6.08 0.88 1.72
C PHE A 4 -4.80 0.39 1.06
N LEU A 5 -3.95 -0.35 1.76
CA LEU A 5 -2.78 -1.01 1.19
C LEU A 5 -2.86 -2.52 1.44
N VAL A 6 -2.52 -3.30 0.42
CA VAL A 6 -2.34 -4.75 0.56
C VAL A 6 -0.99 -5.19 0.01
N LYS A 7 -0.26 -6.02 0.77
CA LYS A 7 0.96 -6.69 0.32
C LYS A 7 0.58 -7.99 -0.37
N LEU A 8 1.03 -8.19 -1.60
CA LEU A 8 0.73 -9.38 -2.38
C LEU A 8 2.02 -10.10 -2.81
N PRO A 9 2.00 -11.45 -2.86
CA PRO A 9 2.97 -12.18 -3.67
C PRO A 9 2.98 -11.64 -5.10
N THR A 10 4.16 -11.54 -5.72
CA THR A 10 4.31 -11.01 -7.09
C THR A 10 3.42 -11.73 -8.11
N ALA A 11 3.24 -13.05 -7.96
CA ALA A 11 2.35 -13.82 -8.83
C ALA A 11 0.88 -13.41 -8.70
N LEU A 12 0.39 -13.19 -7.47
CA LEU A 12 -0.97 -12.75 -7.23
C LEU A 12 -1.18 -11.29 -7.66
N ALA A 13 -0.17 -10.42 -7.46
CA ALA A 13 -0.22 -9.05 -7.96
C ALA A 13 -0.37 -9.00 -9.49
N ALA A 14 0.42 -9.79 -10.22
CA ALA A 14 0.30 -9.90 -11.67
C ALA A 14 -1.06 -10.50 -12.11
N ARG A 15 -1.67 -11.35 -11.30
CA ARG A 15 -3.04 -11.82 -11.56
C ARG A 15 -4.06 -10.71 -11.37
N VAL A 16 -3.94 -9.88 -10.33
CA VAL A 16 -4.85 -8.75 -10.10
C VAL A 16 -4.81 -7.74 -11.26
N GLU A 17 -3.65 -7.54 -11.92
CA GLU A 17 -3.58 -6.69 -13.12
C GLU A 17 -4.44 -7.23 -14.28
N VAL A 18 -4.54 -8.55 -14.41
CA VAL A 18 -5.30 -9.22 -15.49
C VAL A 18 -6.76 -9.48 -15.08
N GLU A 19 -6.99 -9.68 -13.79
CA GLU A 19 -8.27 -9.99 -13.16
C GLU A 19 -8.55 -8.99 -12.01
N PRO A 20 -8.94 -7.73 -12.31
CA PRO A 20 -9.21 -6.69 -11.31
C PRO A 20 -10.20 -7.06 -10.20
N ASP A 21 -11.16 -7.96 -10.49
CA ASP A 21 -12.13 -8.47 -9.52
C ASP A 21 -11.46 -9.21 -8.35
N LEU A 22 -10.22 -9.67 -8.49
CA LEU A 22 -9.48 -10.21 -7.35
C LEU A 22 -9.21 -9.13 -6.28
N LEU A 23 -9.11 -7.86 -6.68
CA LEU A 23 -8.97 -6.74 -5.74
C LEU A 23 -10.26 -6.53 -4.93
N THR A 24 -11.44 -6.76 -5.53
CA THR A 24 -12.71 -6.66 -4.77
C THR A 24 -12.80 -7.75 -3.71
N GLN A 25 -12.35 -8.96 -4.04
CA GLN A 25 -12.33 -10.08 -3.10
C GLN A 25 -11.34 -9.89 -1.94
N ILE A 26 -10.25 -9.14 -2.12
CA ILE A 26 -9.28 -8.86 -1.05
C ILE A 26 -9.91 -8.01 0.07
N TRP A 27 -10.78 -7.07 -0.30
CA TRP A 27 -11.34 -6.06 0.60
C TRP A 27 -12.83 -6.24 0.91
N GLY A 28 -13.53 -7.06 0.13
CA GLY A 28 -14.98 -7.28 0.23
C GLY A 28 -15.38 -8.56 0.98
N GLU A 29 -16.68 -8.72 1.14
CA GLU A 29 -17.33 -9.90 1.72
C GLU A 29 -17.97 -10.73 0.59
N GLU A 30 -17.15 -11.34 -0.27
CA GLU A 30 -17.67 -12.22 -1.33
C GLU A 30 -17.94 -13.63 -0.80
N ASP A 31 -19.05 -14.23 -1.25
CA ASP A 31 -19.44 -15.59 -0.87
C ASP A 31 -18.48 -16.67 -1.42
N VAL A 32 -17.77 -16.34 -2.51
CA VAL A 32 -16.77 -17.20 -3.14
C VAL A 32 -15.51 -16.39 -3.38
N VAL A 33 -14.43 -16.77 -2.69
CA VAL A 33 -13.14 -16.09 -2.74
C VAL A 33 -12.10 -17.01 -3.40
N ASP A 34 -11.28 -16.47 -4.30
CA ASP A 34 -10.12 -17.16 -4.87
C ASP A 34 -9.23 -17.70 -3.74
N SER A 35 -8.73 -18.93 -3.89
CA SER A 35 -7.96 -19.60 -2.83
C SER A 35 -6.68 -18.88 -2.44
N GLU A 36 -6.04 -18.15 -3.35
CA GLU A 36 -4.84 -17.36 -3.05
C GLU A 36 -5.20 -16.08 -2.29
N VAL A 37 -6.33 -15.45 -2.63
CA VAL A 37 -6.87 -14.29 -1.89
C VAL A 37 -7.30 -14.72 -0.49
N ALA A 38 -7.98 -15.86 -0.35
CA ALA A 38 -8.41 -16.42 0.94
C ALA A 38 -7.23 -16.81 1.85
N ALA A 39 -6.04 -17.03 1.29
CA ALA A 39 -4.83 -17.32 2.05
C ALA A 39 -4.10 -16.07 2.58
N LEU A 40 -4.56 -14.85 2.23
CA LEU A 40 -3.98 -13.61 2.72
C LEU A 40 -4.37 -13.36 4.18
N ASP A 41 -3.35 -13.29 5.03
CA ASP A 41 -3.49 -12.82 6.42
C ASP A 41 -3.87 -11.32 6.47
N GLU A 42 -4.63 -10.92 7.48
CA GLU A 42 -4.93 -9.52 7.81
C GLU A 42 -3.65 -8.69 8.04
N ALA A 43 -2.56 -9.31 8.49
CA ALA A 43 -1.24 -8.66 8.58
C ALA A 43 -0.67 -8.19 7.22
N HIS A 44 -1.26 -8.63 6.10
CA HIS A 44 -0.93 -8.12 4.77
C HIS A 44 -1.77 -6.92 4.36
N LYS A 45 -2.74 -6.49 5.16
CA LYS A 45 -3.61 -5.36 4.88
C LYS A 45 -3.31 -4.20 5.83
N LEU A 46 -3.49 -2.99 5.33
CA LEU A 46 -3.46 -1.75 6.12
C LEU A 46 -4.61 -0.86 5.66
N PHE A 47 -5.37 -0.37 6.63
CA PHE A 47 -6.45 0.59 6.43
C PHE A 47 -6.27 1.75 7.41
N GLU A 48 -6.04 2.96 6.89
CA GLU A 48 -5.78 4.14 7.71
C GLU A 48 -6.48 5.38 7.16
N ASP A 49 -7.04 6.22 8.04
CA ASP A 49 -7.52 7.55 7.67
C ASP A 49 -6.34 8.52 7.65
N TYR A 50 -5.81 8.79 6.47
CA TYR A 50 -4.51 9.44 6.32
C TYR A 50 -4.61 10.96 6.12
N LEU A 51 -5.76 11.57 6.41
CA LEU A 51 -6.00 13.00 6.20
C LEU A 51 -4.91 13.90 6.80
N ASP A 52 -4.51 13.63 8.04
CA ASP A 52 -3.50 14.43 8.75
C ASP A 52 -2.13 14.36 8.05
N ILE A 53 -1.70 13.16 7.63
CA ILE A 53 -0.43 13.01 6.93
C ILE A 53 -0.51 13.51 5.49
N ALA A 54 -1.66 13.38 4.82
CA ALA A 54 -1.90 13.96 3.50
C ALA A 54 -1.72 15.48 3.51
N GLN A 55 -2.26 16.15 4.54
CA GLN A 55 -2.09 17.59 4.70
C GLN A 55 -0.62 17.96 4.94
N VAL A 56 0.07 17.26 5.85
CA VAL A 56 1.51 17.50 6.12
C VAL A 56 2.35 17.36 4.85
N VAL A 57 2.06 16.34 4.04
CA VAL A 57 2.75 16.13 2.76
C VAL A 57 2.39 17.21 1.73
N ALA A 58 1.12 17.64 1.67
CA ALA A 58 0.66 18.68 0.75
C ALA A 58 1.27 20.06 1.06
N GLU A 59 1.49 20.37 2.33
CA GLU A 59 2.13 21.62 2.77
C GLU A 59 3.65 21.65 2.52
N GLY A 60 4.27 20.50 2.33
CA GLY A 60 5.71 20.37 2.11
C GLY A 60 6.08 19.21 1.17
N PRO A 61 5.65 19.23 -0.10
CA PRO A 61 5.80 18.09 -1.01
C PRO A 61 7.26 17.72 -1.30
N ASP A 62 8.15 18.72 -1.29
CA ASP A 62 9.60 18.51 -1.49
C ASP A 62 10.30 18.00 -0.23
N ARG A 63 9.67 18.17 0.94
CA ARG A 63 10.20 17.70 2.22
C ARG A 63 9.98 16.22 2.44
N TYR A 64 8.87 15.69 1.91
CA TYR A 64 8.46 14.29 2.09
C TYR A 64 8.08 13.61 0.77
N PRO A 65 8.97 13.60 -0.24
CA PRO A 65 8.69 13.03 -1.55
C PRO A 65 8.34 11.53 -1.50
N TRP A 66 8.89 10.77 -0.56
CA TRP A 66 8.64 9.34 -0.42
C TRP A 66 7.34 9.04 0.32
N MET A 67 6.98 9.81 1.36
CA MET A 67 5.63 9.70 1.92
C MET A 67 4.56 10.06 0.89
N ARG A 68 4.79 11.12 0.10
CA ARG A 68 3.90 11.46 -1.01
C ARG A 68 3.72 10.29 -1.98
N LYS A 69 4.81 9.66 -2.36
CA LYS A 69 4.82 8.46 -3.20
C LYS A 69 4.09 7.27 -2.55
N ALA A 70 4.25 7.05 -1.25
CA ALA A 70 3.58 5.97 -0.54
C ALA A 70 2.05 6.14 -0.49
N LEU A 71 1.59 7.39 -0.39
CA LEU A 71 0.17 7.76 -0.33
C LEU A 71 -0.51 7.80 -1.71
N HIS A 72 0.22 8.15 -2.76
CA HIS A 72 -0.34 8.37 -4.10
C HIS A 72 0.11 7.34 -5.14
N GLY A 73 0.96 6.38 -4.74
CA GLY A 73 1.52 5.37 -5.62
C GLY A 73 2.79 5.82 -6.36
N THR A 74 3.56 4.82 -6.80
CA THR A 74 4.77 4.99 -7.63
C THR A 74 4.77 4.16 -8.90
N GLY A 75 3.78 3.30 -9.11
CA GLY A 75 3.72 2.42 -10.26
C GLY A 75 2.45 2.63 -11.08
N GLU A 76 2.06 1.58 -11.79
CA GLU A 76 0.97 1.64 -12.77
C GLU A 76 -0.37 1.87 -12.05
N GLU A 77 -1.17 2.80 -12.56
CA GLU A 77 -2.55 2.98 -12.14
C GLU A 77 -3.33 1.78 -12.65
N LEU A 78 -4.04 1.10 -11.75
CA LEU A 78 -4.87 -0.03 -12.11
C LEU A 78 -6.26 0.51 -12.50
N ASP A 79 -6.74 0.12 -13.68
CA ASP A 79 -8.10 0.45 -14.16
C ASP A 79 -9.13 -0.41 -13.43
N VAL A 80 -9.32 -0.13 -12.14
CA VAL A 80 -10.27 -0.82 -11.25
C VAL A 80 -11.19 0.21 -10.63
N ASP A 81 -12.50 0.02 -10.81
CA ASP A 81 -13.51 0.79 -10.09
C ASP A 81 -13.79 0.11 -8.75
N PHE A 82 -12.84 0.22 -7.81
CA PHE A 82 -13.01 -0.25 -6.43
C PHE A 82 -13.65 0.80 -5.52
N GLY A 83 -14.56 1.63 -6.05
CA GLY A 83 -15.21 2.69 -5.29
C GLY A 83 -14.26 3.80 -4.81
N TYR A 84 -14.76 5.03 -4.87
CA TYR A 84 -14.20 6.25 -4.26
C TYR A 84 -12.78 6.71 -4.68
N GLY A 85 -11.98 5.95 -5.46
CA GLY A 85 -10.80 6.51 -6.11
C GLY A 85 -9.85 5.50 -6.78
N PRO A 86 -8.75 5.99 -7.38
CA PRO A 86 -7.86 5.19 -8.22
C PRO A 86 -7.05 4.19 -7.39
N ALA A 87 -6.83 3.01 -7.96
CA ALA A 87 -5.90 2.02 -7.44
C ALA A 87 -4.54 2.15 -8.12
N PHE A 88 -3.46 1.82 -7.41
CA PHE A 88 -2.12 1.76 -7.96
C PHE A 88 -1.44 0.46 -7.56
N MET A 89 -0.53 -0.03 -8.41
CA MET A 89 0.37 -1.12 -8.06
C MET A 89 1.81 -0.64 -7.97
N ALA A 90 2.48 -0.95 -6.85
CA ALA A 90 3.91 -0.83 -6.70
C ALA A 90 4.55 -2.23 -6.79
N PRO A 91 5.33 -2.55 -7.85
CA PRO A 91 6.08 -3.80 -7.92
C PRO A 91 7.16 -3.86 -6.82
N PRO A 92 7.70 -5.05 -6.49
CA PRO A 92 8.65 -5.20 -5.38
C PRO A 92 9.87 -4.28 -5.44
N GLN A 93 10.35 -3.95 -6.64
CA GLN A 93 11.44 -2.98 -6.83
C GLN A 93 11.07 -1.58 -6.35
N ASP A 94 9.86 -1.12 -6.67
CA ASP A 94 9.39 0.21 -6.29
C ASP A 94 9.05 0.25 -4.81
N VAL A 95 8.47 -0.84 -4.27
CA VAL A 95 8.26 -1.01 -2.82
C VAL A 95 9.58 -0.87 -2.07
N ARG A 96 10.67 -1.49 -2.54
CA ARG A 96 12.01 -1.32 -1.93
C ARG A 96 12.51 0.12 -1.97
N GLN A 97 12.29 0.83 -3.08
CA GLN A 97 12.71 2.23 -3.19
C GLN A 97 11.92 3.12 -2.24
N VAL A 98 10.60 2.94 -2.17
CA VAL A 98 9.73 3.68 -1.26
C VAL A 98 10.10 3.38 0.20
N ALA A 99 10.29 2.12 0.58
CA ALA A 99 10.71 1.74 1.92
C ALA A 99 12.04 2.39 2.35
N ALA A 100 13.04 2.34 1.46
CA ALA A 100 14.34 2.99 1.71
C ALA A 100 14.19 4.51 1.84
N GLY A 101 13.36 5.12 0.99
CA GLY A 101 13.05 6.53 1.02
C GLY A 101 12.35 6.98 2.31
N LEU A 102 11.33 6.25 2.75
CA LEU A 102 10.60 6.52 4.00
C LEU A 102 11.50 6.40 5.24
N THR A 103 12.39 5.41 5.24
CA THR A 103 13.43 5.28 6.27
C THR A 103 14.38 6.47 6.26
N GLY A 104 14.78 6.93 5.06
CA GLY A 104 15.63 8.12 4.87
C GLY A 104 14.97 9.44 5.31
N GLU A 105 13.65 9.55 5.16
CA GLU A 105 12.84 10.67 5.67
C GLU A 105 12.65 10.62 7.19
N GLY A 106 12.97 9.49 7.83
CA GLY A 106 12.94 9.33 9.28
C GLY A 106 11.54 9.05 9.86
N TRP A 107 10.61 8.54 9.04
CA TRP A 107 9.25 8.24 9.52
C TRP A 107 9.21 7.09 10.51
N TRP A 108 9.97 6.03 10.27
CA TRP A 108 10.04 4.85 11.13
C TRP A 108 11.30 4.03 10.81
N ARG A 109 11.78 3.22 11.75
CA ARG A 109 12.86 2.25 11.53
C ARG A 109 12.50 0.86 12.06
N PRO A 110 13.04 -0.22 11.47
CA PRO A 110 12.85 -1.58 11.97
C PRO A 110 13.15 -1.71 13.47
N GLY A 111 12.15 -2.16 14.22
CA GLY A 111 12.23 -2.36 15.67
C GLY A 111 11.66 -1.20 16.51
N ASP A 112 11.37 -0.05 15.90
CA ASP A 112 10.67 1.04 16.59
C ASP A 112 9.20 0.70 16.78
N GLU A 113 8.60 1.18 17.87
CA GLU A 113 7.16 1.08 18.10
C GLU A 113 6.39 1.93 17.06
N VAL A 114 5.31 1.37 16.51
CA VAL A 114 4.41 2.08 15.61
C VAL A 114 3.35 2.80 16.45
N THR A 115 3.40 4.13 16.47
CA THR A 115 2.52 5.00 17.28
C THR A 115 1.73 6.01 16.45
N THR A 116 2.04 6.13 15.16
CA THR A 116 1.40 7.08 14.23
C THR A 116 1.09 6.41 12.89
N ILE A 117 0.14 6.98 12.14
CA ILE A 117 -0.23 6.51 10.80
C ILE A 117 0.97 6.56 9.84
N ALA A 118 1.77 7.63 9.90
CA ALA A 118 2.99 7.74 9.09
C ALA A 118 3.99 6.61 9.39
N GLN A 119 4.13 6.22 10.66
CA GLN A 119 4.93 5.07 11.06
C GLN A 119 4.32 3.75 10.58
N ALA A 120 3.00 3.60 10.62
CA ALA A 120 2.31 2.41 10.14
C ALA A 120 2.54 2.21 8.63
N ILE A 121 2.40 3.27 7.84
CA ILE A 121 2.68 3.24 6.39
C ILE A 121 4.15 2.89 6.14
N SER A 122 5.08 3.55 6.85
CA SER A 122 6.51 3.28 6.70
C SER A 122 6.89 1.85 7.09
N ALA A 123 6.34 1.34 8.20
CA ALA A 123 6.53 -0.04 8.62
C ALA A 123 5.95 -1.02 7.59
N PHE A 124 4.78 -0.73 7.04
CA PHE A 124 4.12 -1.59 6.05
C PHE A 124 4.95 -1.73 4.77
N TYR A 125 5.41 -0.63 4.19
CA TYR A 125 6.32 -0.65 3.02
C TYR A 125 7.65 -1.34 3.35
N THR A 126 8.21 -1.13 4.54
CA THR A 126 9.47 -1.76 4.95
C THR A 126 9.33 -3.27 5.08
N THR A 127 8.24 -3.74 5.68
CA THR A 127 7.95 -5.17 5.79
C THR A 127 7.68 -5.79 4.42
N ALA A 128 6.90 -5.13 3.56
CA ALA A 128 6.66 -5.57 2.18
C ALA A 128 7.96 -5.72 1.38
N ALA A 129 8.87 -4.75 1.52
CA ALA A 129 10.17 -4.77 0.88
C ALA A 129 11.05 -5.94 1.36
N ALA A 130 11.01 -6.24 2.67
CA ALA A 130 11.75 -7.36 3.25
C ALA A 130 11.18 -8.73 2.82
N GLU A 131 9.88 -8.80 2.57
CA GLU A 131 9.17 -10.00 2.12
C GLU A 131 9.15 -10.18 0.59
N ASP A 132 9.79 -9.27 -0.17
CA ASP A 132 9.77 -9.21 -1.64
C ASP A 132 8.33 -9.21 -2.22
N ARG A 133 7.44 -8.43 -1.58
CA ARG A 133 6.02 -8.30 -1.96
C ARG A 133 5.80 -7.08 -2.85
N ALA A 134 4.81 -7.19 -3.73
CA ALA A 134 4.19 -6.03 -4.36
C ALA A 134 3.20 -5.39 -3.39
N ILE A 135 2.85 -4.12 -3.61
CA ILE A 135 1.77 -3.44 -2.91
C ILE A 135 0.73 -2.98 -3.92
N ILE A 136 -0.54 -3.22 -3.62
CA ILE A 136 -1.65 -2.51 -4.27
C ILE A 136 -2.24 -1.53 -3.27
N GLY A 137 -2.39 -0.28 -3.68
CA GLY A 137 -2.97 0.78 -2.87
C GLY A 137 -4.24 1.35 -3.50
N ILE A 138 -5.20 1.74 -2.66
CA ILE A 138 -6.46 2.39 -3.06
C ILE A 138 -6.67 3.61 -2.18
N ILE A 139 -7.05 4.72 -2.81
CA ILE A 139 -7.34 5.99 -2.16
C ILE A 139 -8.85 6.25 -2.26
N ALA A 140 -9.53 6.44 -1.13
CA ALA A 140 -10.99 6.57 -1.07
C ALA A 140 -11.50 7.61 -0.05
#